data_AF-A0A183NC63-F1
#
_entry.id   AF-A0A183NC63-F1
#
_cell.length_a   1.000
_cell.length_b   1.000
_cell.length_c   1.000
_cell.angle_alpha   90.00
_cell.angle_beta   90.00
_cell.angle_gamma   90.00
#
_symmetry.space_group_name_H-M   'P 1'
#
loop_
_entity.id
_entity.type
_entity.pdbx_description
1 polymer ?
#
loop_
_entity_poly.entity_id
_entity_poly.type
_entity_poly.pdbx_seq_one_letter_code
_entity_poly.pdbx_strand_id
1 'polypeptide(L)'
;MRQLYDTTKKLSGNRRKPERPVKIKEGEVVTNIEEQRNRWLEHFKDLLNRPAPLNAPNIEAALTDNRIDVDPTTIEEISMAIRQI
;
A
#
# COMPACT_ATOMS: atom_id res chain seq x y z
N MET A 1 1.34 -12.94 11.95
CA MET A 1 1.98 -11.70 11.47
C MET A 1 3.49 -11.82 11.24
N ARG A 2 4.28 -12.29 12.21
CA ARG A 2 5.75 -12.36 12.08
C ARG A 2 6.24 -13.26 10.93
N GLN A 3 5.65 -14.45 10.80
CA GLN A 3 5.99 -15.40 9.72
C GLN A 3 5.74 -14.82 8.33
N LEU A 4 4.62 -14.13 8.14
CA LEU A 4 4.26 -13.53 6.85
C LEU A 4 5.27 -12.43 6.48
N TYR A 5 5.61 -11.56 7.43
CA TYR A 5 6.65 -10.54 7.26
C TYR A 5 8.03 -11.14 6.91
N ASP A 6 8.46 -12.18 7.61
CA ASP A 6 9.75 -12.82 7.38
C ASP A 6 9.82 -13.50 5.99
N THR A 7 8.71 -14.09 5.55
CA THR A 7 8.58 -14.75 4.24
C THR A 7 8.61 -13.71 3.11
N THR A 8 7.83 -12.63 3.24
CA THR A 8 7.83 -11.53 2.25
C THR A 8 9.20 -10.86 2.18
N LYS A 9 9.87 -10.65 3.33
CA LYS A 9 11.22 -10.07 3.38
C LYS A 9 12.22 -10.96 2.65
N LYS A 10 12.18 -12.29 2.85
CA LYS A 10 13.06 -13.24 2.18
C LYS A 10 12.83 -13.30 0.67
N LEU A 11 11.56 -13.27 0.23
CA LEU A 11 11.19 -13.28 -1.19
C LEU A 11 11.52 -11.95 -1.91
N SER A 12 11.51 -10.82 -1.19
CA SER A 12 11.69 -9.49 -1.77
C SER A 12 13.11 -9.20 -2.32
N GLY A 13 14.09 -10.05 -2.00
CA GLY A 13 15.48 -9.93 -2.46
C GLY A 13 16.13 -8.58 -2.11
N ASN A 14 17.30 -8.30 -2.70
CA ASN A 14 17.95 -6.99 -2.60
C ASN A 14 17.37 -6.03 -3.65
N ARG A 15 16.16 -5.49 -3.41
CA ARG A 15 15.69 -4.33 -4.18
C ARG A 15 16.55 -3.13 -3.84
N ARG A 16 17.45 -2.73 -4.75
CA ARG A 16 17.88 -1.32 -4.81
C ARG A 16 16.61 -0.50 -4.96
N LYS A 17 16.32 0.36 -3.99
CA LYS A 17 15.36 1.45 -4.21
C LYS A 17 16.11 2.42 -5.12
N PRO A 18 15.86 2.49 -6.45
CA PRO A 18 16.16 3.74 -7.12
C PRO A 18 15.37 4.79 -6.36
N GLU A 19 16.04 5.85 -5.93
CA GLU A 19 15.36 7.04 -5.47
C GLU A 19 14.56 7.55 -6.67
N ARG A 20 13.29 7.14 -6.74
CA ARG A 20 12.42 7.52 -7.85
C ARG A 20 12.03 8.95 -7.60
N PRO A 21 12.43 9.90 -8.45
CA PRO A 21 12.11 11.28 -8.22
C PRO A 21 10.59 11.46 -8.26
N VAL A 22 10.07 12.14 -7.25
CA VAL A 22 8.63 12.36 -7.08
C VAL A 22 8.26 13.61 -7.87
N LYS A 23 7.25 13.52 -8.74
CA LYS A 23 6.75 14.68 -9.49
C LYS A 23 5.90 15.59 -8.61
N ILE A 24 6.13 16.90 -8.68
CA ILE A 24 5.33 17.93 -8.01
C ILE A 24 3.94 18.11 -8.61
N LYS A 25 3.02 18.75 -7.88
CA LYS A 25 1.66 18.97 -8.40
C LYS A 25 1.73 19.83 -9.67
N GLU A 26 2.77 20.65 -9.75
CA GLU A 26 3.19 21.53 -10.83
C GLU A 26 3.94 20.78 -11.95
N GLY A 27 4.13 19.47 -11.83
CA GLY A 27 4.75 18.63 -12.86
C GLY A 27 6.28 18.56 -12.84
N GLU A 28 6.95 19.37 -12.02
CA GLU A 28 8.41 19.34 -11.91
C GLU A 28 8.93 18.10 -11.18
N VAL A 29 10.13 17.66 -11.54
CA VAL A 29 10.75 16.44 -11.01
C VAL A 29 11.65 16.83 -9.85
N VAL A 30 11.27 16.52 -8.61
CA VAL A 30 12.11 16.80 -7.45
C VAL A 30 13.15 15.71 -7.27
N THR A 31 14.42 16.08 -7.38
CA THR A 31 15.58 15.20 -7.23
C THR A 31 16.24 15.31 -5.84
N ASN A 32 15.93 16.37 -5.06
CA ASN A 32 16.47 16.57 -3.72
C ASN A 32 15.62 15.84 -2.65
N ILE A 33 16.27 15.05 -1.79
CA ILE A 33 15.65 14.27 -0.70
C ILE A 33 14.91 15.16 0.30
N GLU A 34 15.46 16.33 0.61
CA GLU A 34 14.87 17.25 1.58
C GLU A 34 13.56 17.85 1.07
N GLU A 35 13.54 18.26 -0.20
CA GLU A 35 12.33 18.75 -0.87
C GLU A 35 11.28 17.66 -1.01
N GLN A 36 11.67 16.42 -1.32
CA GLN A 36 10.73 15.29 -1.32
C GLN A 36 10.12 15.08 0.06
N ARG A 37 10.92 15.12 1.13
CA ARG A 37 10.43 14.99 2.51
C ARG A 37 9.48 16.12 2.90
N ASN A 38 9.83 17.36 2.60
CA ASN A 38 8.98 18.51 2.89
C ASN A 38 7.63 18.40 2.18
N ARG A 39 7.63 17.94 0.93
CA ARG A 39 6.38 17.69 0.22
C ARG A 39 5.56 16.54 0.78
N TRP A 40 6.20 15.46 1.22
CA TRP A 40 5.50 14.40 1.94
C TRP A 40 4.86 14.94 3.23
N LEU A 41 5.59 15.76 3.99
CA LEU A 41 5.07 16.39 5.21
C LEU A 41 3.86 17.27 4.94
N GLU A 42 3.89 18.13 3.92
CA GLU A 42 2.74 18.96 3.53
C GLU A 42 1.54 18.10 3.11
N HIS A 43 1.76 17.12 2.23
CA HIS A 43 0.67 16.27 1.75
C HIS A 43 -0.01 15.50 2.89
N PHE A 44 0.77 14.95 3.82
CA PHE A 44 0.21 14.25 4.97
C PHE A 44 -0.43 15.19 5.98
N LYS A 45 0.10 16.41 6.19
CA LYS A 45 -0.57 17.41 7.03
C LYS A 45 -1.94 17.77 6.47
N ASP A 46 -2.07 18.01 5.17
CA ASP A 46 -3.35 18.32 4.55
C ASP A 46 -4.32 17.13 4.65
N LEU A 47 -3.83 15.92 4.39
CA LEU A 47 -4.66 14.72 4.37
C LEU A 47 -5.16 14.33 5.77
N LEU A 48 -4.28 14.37 6.77
CA LEU A 48 -4.57 13.90 8.13
C LEU A 48 -5.30 14.95 8.98
N ASN A 49 -5.10 16.25 8.68
CA ASN A 49 -5.83 17.32 9.38
C ASN A 49 -7.13 17.72 8.65
N ARG A 50 -7.51 17.00 7.59
CA ARG A 50 -8.79 17.23 6.90
C ARG A 50 -9.94 16.94 7.87
N PRO A 51 -10.89 17.86 8.07
CA PRO A 51 -12.05 17.62 8.92
C PRO A 51 -12.88 16.46 8.36
N ALA A 52 -13.59 15.76 9.24
CA ALA A 52 -14.51 14.72 8.83
C ALA A 52 -15.51 15.29 7.79
N PRO A 53 -15.77 14.59 6.67
CA PRO A 53 -16.76 15.05 5.72
C PRO A 53 -18.13 15.15 6.41
N LEU A 54 -18.86 16.23 6.14
CA LEU A 54 -20.20 16.50 6.69
C LEU A 54 -21.21 15.41 6.32
N ASN A 55 -21.05 14.85 5.12
CA ASN A 55 -21.89 13.76 4.64
C ASN A 55 -21.17 12.45 4.89
N ALA A 56 -21.90 11.47 5.42
CA ALA A 56 -21.45 10.10 5.42
C ALA A 56 -21.09 9.70 3.97
N PRO A 57 -19.91 9.10 3.73
CA PRO A 57 -19.60 8.52 2.44
C PRO A 57 -20.72 7.55 2.06
N ASN A 58 -21.33 7.74 0.89
CA ASN A 58 -22.28 6.76 0.34
C ASN A 58 -21.49 5.55 -0.15
N ILE A 59 -21.06 4.71 0.79
CA ILE A 59 -20.42 3.44 0.51
C ILE A 59 -21.55 2.45 0.32
N GLU A 60 -21.80 2.09 -0.93
CA GLU A 60 -22.68 0.98 -1.26
C GLU A 60 -22.15 -0.26 -0.53
N ALA A 61 -22.98 -0.84 0.34
CA ALA A 61 -22.61 -2.07 1.03
C ALA A 61 -22.29 -3.12 -0.03
N ALA A 62 -21.16 -3.80 0.11
CA ALA A 62 -20.87 -4.93 -0.74
C ALA A 62 -22.04 -5.92 -0.65
N LEU A 63 -22.67 -6.23 -1.78
CA LEU A 63 -23.79 -7.18 -1.87
C LEU A 63 -23.40 -8.56 -1.30
N THR A 64 -22.11 -8.87 -1.34
CA THR A 64 -21.51 -10.10 -0.80
C THR A 64 -20.49 -9.73 0.25
N ASP A 65 -20.72 -10.21 1.48
CA ASP A 65 -19.66 -10.30 2.49
C ASP A 65 -18.68 -11.36 2.02
N ASN A 66 -17.61 -10.93 1.34
CA ASN A 66 -16.53 -11.82 0.93
C ASN A 66 -15.77 -12.21 2.19
N ARG A 67 -16.24 -13.27 2.85
CA ARG A 67 -15.55 -13.90 3.98
C ARG A 67 -14.16 -14.30 3.52
N ILE A 68 -13.17 -13.51 3.92
CA ILE A 68 -11.77 -13.84 3.76
C ILE A 68 -11.50 -14.99 4.73
N ASP A 69 -11.14 -16.14 4.18
CA ASP A 69 -10.65 -17.23 4.98
C ASP A 69 -9.35 -16.79 5.66
N VAL A 70 -9.39 -16.75 6.99
CA VAL A 70 -8.26 -16.36 7.85
C VAL A 70 -7.53 -17.59 8.39
N ASP A 71 -7.93 -18.79 7.98
CA ASP A 71 -7.23 -19.99 8.35
C ASP A 71 -5.83 -20.05 7.72
N PRO A 72 -4.87 -20.72 8.39
CA PRO A 72 -3.51 -20.84 7.87
C PRO A 72 -3.51 -21.52 6.49
N THR A 73 -3.06 -20.80 5.48
CA THR A 73 -2.99 -21.31 4.10
C THR A 73 -2.11 -22.55 4.02
N THR A 74 -2.64 -23.63 3.46
CA THR A 74 -1.93 -24.88 3.30
C THR A 74 -0.98 -24.84 2.09
N ILE A 75 0.06 -25.68 2.12
CA ILE A 75 1.03 -25.80 1.01
C ILE A 75 0.32 -26.26 -0.28
N GLU A 76 -0.72 -27.08 -0.15
CA GLU A 76 -1.51 -27.59 -1.27
C GLU A 76 -2.32 -26.49 -1.96
N GLU A 77 -2.97 -25.61 -1.19
CA GLU A 77 -3.68 -24.43 -1.72
C GLU A 77 -2.74 -23.48 -2.45
N ILE A 78 -1.55 -23.23 -1.90
CA ILE A 78 -0.53 -22.41 -2.54
C ILE A 78 -0.10 -23.03 -3.89
N SER A 79 0.16 -24.34 -3.90
CA SER A 79 0.54 -25.08 -5.12
C SER A 79 -0.57 -25.06 -6.18
N MET A 80 -1.82 -25.23 -5.76
CA MET A 80 -2.99 -25.20 -6.64
C MET A 80 -3.20 -23.81 -7.25
N ALA A 81 -3.11 -22.73 -6.46
CA ALA A 81 -3.26 -21.36 -6.94
C ALA A 81 -2.15 -20.97 -7.95
N ILE A 82 -0.90 -21.39 -7.71
CA ILE A 82 0.21 -21.13 -8.63
C ILE A 82 -0.02 -21.80 -10.00
N ARG A 83 -0.68 -22.97 -10.05
CA ARG A 83 -1.00 -23.67 -11.30
C ARG A 83 -2.15 -23.04 -12.10
N GLN A 84 -2.97 -22.21 -11.45
CA GLN A 84 -4.10 -21.53 -12.10
C GLN A 84 -3.71 -20.19 -12.73
N ILE A 85 -2.46 -19.75 -12.55
CA ILE A 85 -1.84 -18.61 -13.25
C ILE A 85 -1.28 -19.09 -14.59
#